data_AF-A0A8B4I6W9-F1
#
_entry.id   AF-A0A8B4I6W9-F1
#
_cell.length_a   1.000
_cell.length_b   1.000
_cell.length_c   1.000
_cell.angle_alpha   90.00
_cell.angle_beta   90.00
_cell.angle_gamma   90.00
#
_symmetry.space_group_name_H-M   'P 1'
#
loop_
_entity.id
_entity.type
_entity.pdbx_description
1 polymer ?
#
loop_
_entity_poly.entity_id
_entity_poly.type
_entity_poly.pdbx_seq_one_letter_code
_entity_poly.pdbx_strand_id
1 'polypeptide(L)'
;MHYTGMAAARFADDSFCGAALTGLSGKGLDNLVLITSLAVLIIALLTSLLDARLEARTAVLADSLTLANQELTHLALHDMLTGLPNRTLLADRIQQAIQTVKEQGGCFALMFIDLDGFKPVNDAFGHHMGDQLLRRWACVCARTCAVRTPWPVSAAMSSCCWCN
;
A
#
# COMPACT_ATOMS: atom_id res chain seq x y z
N MET A 1 -32.28 -31.08 29.19
CA MET A 1 -32.62 -30.51 30.52
C MET A 1 -33.82 -29.56 30.41
N HIS A 2 -35.00 -30.06 30.03
CA HIS A 2 -36.20 -29.20 29.89
C HIS A 2 -37.47 -29.75 30.56
N TYR A 3 -37.44 -30.96 31.16
CA TYR A 3 -38.65 -31.61 31.69
C TYR A 3 -38.77 -31.61 33.23
N THR A 4 -37.69 -31.34 33.96
CA THR A 4 -37.71 -31.36 35.44
C THR A 4 -38.37 -30.12 36.05
N GLY A 5 -38.49 -29.01 35.31
CA GLY A 5 -39.17 -27.79 35.77
C GLY A 5 -40.69 -27.89 35.76
N MET A 6 -41.28 -28.65 34.82
CA MET A 6 -42.74 -28.82 34.71
C MET A 6 -43.32 -29.65 35.85
N ALA A 7 -42.56 -30.60 36.39
CA ALA A 7 -42.99 -31.47 37.49
C ALA A 7 -42.99 -30.78 38.87
N ALA A 8 -42.30 -29.64 39.01
CA ALA A 8 -42.20 -28.89 40.26
C ALA A 8 -43.22 -27.73 40.38
N ALA A 9 -43.96 -27.43 39.31
CA ALA A 9 -45.02 -26.44 39.34
C ALA A 9 -46.26 -27.03 40.04
N ARG A 10 -46.47 -26.67 41.32
CA ARG A 10 -47.72 -26.95 42.03
C ARG A 10 -48.76 -25.90 41.62
N PHE A 11 -49.74 -26.32 40.84
CA PHE A 11 -50.89 -25.50 40.50
C PHE A 11 -52.02 -25.76 41.51
N ALA A 12 -52.81 -24.74 41.85
CA ALA A 12 -53.94 -24.89 42.79
C ALA A 12 -55.04 -25.79 42.19
N ASP A 13 -55.84 -26.48 43.02
CA ASP A 13 -56.79 -27.51 42.56
C ASP A 13 -57.89 -26.98 41.62
N ASP A 14 -58.16 -25.66 41.61
CA ASP A 14 -59.08 -24.97 40.67
C ASP A 14 -58.36 -24.21 39.54
N SER A 15 -57.08 -24.52 39.29
CA SER A 15 -56.32 -23.88 38.22
C SER A 15 -56.68 -24.44 36.85
N PHE A 16 -56.97 -23.54 35.90
CA PHE A 16 -57.37 -23.90 34.55
C PHE A 16 -56.20 -23.70 33.57
N CYS A 17 -55.82 -24.76 32.87
CA CYS A 17 -54.83 -24.67 31.81
C CYS A 17 -55.47 -24.06 30.55
N GLY A 18 -55.27 -22.76 30.33
CA GLY A 18 -55.79 -22.03 29.17
C GLY A 18 -55.31 -22.55 27.81
N ALA A 19 -54.26 -23.38 27.78
CA ALA A 19 -53.74 -24.02 26.57
C ALA A 19 -54.36 -25.40 26.28
N ALA A 20 -55.14 -25.99 27.19
CA ALA A 20 -55.68 -27.34 27.03
C ALA A 20 -56.96 -27.39 26.18
N LEU A 21 -57.77 -26.32 26.16
CA LEU A 21 -59.05 -26.27 25.44
C LEU A 21 -58.97 -25.58 24.07
N THR A 22 -58.12 -24.57 23.94
CA THR A 22 -57.75 -23.96 22.67
C THR A 22 -56.23 -23.94 22.63
N GLY A 23 -55.62 -25.08 22.31
CA GLY A 23 -54.18 -25.16 22.10
C GLY A 23 -53.75 -23.99 21.22
N LEU A 24 -52.68 -23.28 21.61
CA LEU A 24 -52.14 -22.13 20.88
C LEU A 24 -52.26 -22.42 19.38
N SER A 25 -53.22 -21.78 18.70
CA SER A 25 -53.50 -22.09 17.31
C SER A 25 -52.27 -21.66 16.52
N GLY A 26 -51.41 -22.64 16.24
CA GLY A 26 -50.04 -22.43 15.79
C GLY A 26 -49.96 -21.55 14.57
N LYS A 27 -51.01 -21.55 13.73
CA LYS A 27 -51.15 -20.86 12.43
C LYS A 27 -50.79 -19.37 12.39
N GLY A 28 -50.82 -18.66 13.53
CA GLY A 28 -50.38 -17.25 13.58
C GLY A 28 -48.91 -17.12 13.97
N LEU A 29 -48.52 -17.87 15.01
CA LEU A 29 -47.17 -17.84 15.56
C LEU A 29 -46.16 -18.57 14.66
N ASP A 30 -46.55 -19.68 14.06
CA ASP A 30 -45.75 -20.45 13.10
C ASP A 30 -45.40 -19.61 11.87
N ASN A 31 -46.37 -18.88 11.31
CA ASN A 31 -46.22 -18.01 10.17
C ASN A 31 -45.37 -16.80 10.55
N LEU A 32 -45.56 -16.21 11.73
CA LEU A 32 -44.72 -15.11 12.20
C LEU A 32 -43.27 -15.56 12.41
N VAL A 33 -43.04 -16.71 13.04
CA VAL A 33 -41.70 -17.28 13.26
C VAL A 33 -41.05 -17.65 11.93
N LEU A 34 -41.80 -18.25 11.00
CA LEU A 34 -41.31 -18.65 9.68
C LEU A 34 -40.94 -17.43 8.84
N ILE A 35 -41.80 -16.41 8.79
CA ILE A 35 -41.55 -15.17 8.05
C ILE A 35 -40.35 -14.44 8.64
N THR A 36 -40.28 -14.28 9.97
CA THR A 36 -39.17 -13.57 10.61
C THR A 36 -37.85 -14.32 10.45
N SER A 37 -37.85 -15.65 10.59
CA SER A 37 -36.66 -16.48 10.38
C SER A 37 -36.17 -16.42 8.93
N LEU A 38 -37.08 -16.53 7.96
CA LEU A 38 -36.73 -16.39 6.55
C LEU A 38 -36.23 -14.99 6.22
N ALA A 39 -36.86 -13.94 6.76
CA ALA A 39 -36.42 -12.56 6.56
C ALA A 39 -35.01 -12.34 7.11
N VAL A 40 -34.71 -12.83 8.31
CA VAL A 40 -33.36 -12.74 8.90
C VAL A 40 -32.33 -13.50 8.05
N LEU A 41 -32.65 -14.72 7.60
CA LEU A 41 -31.75 -15.50 6.74
C LEU A 41 -31.50 -14.82 5.40
N ILE A 42 -32.54 -14.27 4.77
CA ILE A 42 -32.42 -13.54 3.50
C ILE A 42 -31.56 -12.30 3.70
N ILE A 43 -31.81 -11.50 4.75
CA ILE A 43 -31.01 -10.31 5.04
C ILE A 43 -29.55 -10.69 5.29
N ALA A 44 -29.29 -11.69 6.12
CA ALA A 44 -27.94 -12.16 6.42
C ALA A 44 -27.19 -12.67 5.18
N LEU A 45 -27.89 -13.41 4.30
CA LEU A 45 -27.34 -13.87 3.04
C LEU A 45 -27.05 -12.69 2.10
N LEU A 46 -27.97 -11.74 1.99
CA LEU A 46 -27.79 -10.54 1.17
C LEU A 46 -26.61 -9.70 1.66
N THR A 47 -26.50 -9.45 2.98
CA THR A 47 -25.37 -8.72 3.55
C THR A 47 -24.06 -9.45 3.32
N SER A 48 -24.02 -10.77 3.52
CA SER A 48 -22.82 -11.58 3.27
C SER A 48 -22.40 -11.56 1.80
N LEU A 49 -23.34 -11.64 0.87
CA LEU A 49 -23.06 -11.55 -0.57
C LEU A 49 -22.63 -10.14 -0.99
N LEU A 50 -23.22 -9.10 -0.41
CA LEU A 50 -22.83 -7.71 -0.65
C LEU A 50 -21.40 -7.45 -0.17
N ASP A 51 -21.06 -7.86 1.05
CA ASP A 51 -19.71 -7.70 1.60
C ASP A 51 -18.67 -8.43 0.74
N ALA A 52 -18.94 -9.69 0.35
CA ALA A 52 -18.05 -10.43 -0.54
C ALA A 52 -17.83 -9.74 -1.91
N ARG A 53 -18.88 -9.09 -2.43
CA ARG A 53 -18.78 -8.32 -3.69
C ARG A 53 -18.03 -7.00 -3.50
N LEU A 54 -18.22 -6.34 -2.36
CA LEU A 54 -17.56 -5.09 -2.02
C LEU A 54 -16.06 -5.31 -1.84
N GLU A 55 -15.65 -6.32 -1.09
CA GLU A 55 -14.24 -6.69 -0.91
C GLU A 55 -13.56 -7.03 -2.24
N ALA A 56 -14.24 -7.75 -3.13
CA ALA A 56 -13.70 -8.05 -4.45
C ALA A 56 -13.48 -6.78 -5.29
N ARG A 57 -14.39 -5.80 -5.21
CA ARG A 57 -14.24 -4.52 -5.93
C ARG A 57 -13.19 -3.61 -5.31
N THR A 58 -13.12 -3.54 -3.99
CA THR A 58 -12.13 -2.70 -3.29
C THR A 58 -10.72 -3.20 -3.54
N ALA A 59 -10.50 -4.52 -3.57
CA ALA A 59 -9.21 -5.11 -3.91
C ALA A 59 -8.75 -4.72 -5.33
N VAL A 60 -9.64 -4.82 -6.32
CA VAL A 60 -9.33 -4.44 -7.71
C VAL A 60 -9.06 -2.94 -7.87
N LEU A 61 -9.85 -2.10 -7.20
CA LEU A 61 -9.65 -0.64 -7.22
C LEU A 61 -8.34 -0.25 -6.51
N ALA A 62 -8.01 -0.89 -5.39
CA ALA A 62 -6.77 -0.64 -4.66
C ALA A 62 -5.54 -1.05 -5.47
N ASP A 63 -5.60 -2.17 -6.19
CA ASP A 63 -4.53 -2.61 -7.09
C ASP A 63 -4.32 -1.61 -8.24
N SER A 64 -5.42 -1.20 -8.90
CA SER A 64 -5.36 -0.21 -9.98
C SER A 64 -4.79 1.15 -9.52
N LEU A 65 -5.18 1.59 -8.31
CA LEU A 65 -4.64 2.81 -7.70
C LEU A 65 -3.14 2.67 -7.40
N THR A 66 -2.71 1.50 -6.93
CA THR A 66 -1.30 1.23 -6.61
C THR A 66 -0.44 1.29 -7.87
N LEU A 67 -0.88 0.65 -8.95
CA LEU A 67 -0.18 0.70 -10.25
C LEU A 67 -0.12 2.12 -10.82
N ALA A 68 -1.23 2.86 -10.79
CA ALA A 68 -1.26 4.25 -11.25
C ALA A 68 -0.34 5.14 -10.39
N ASN A 69 -0.31 4.95 -9.07
CA ASN A 69 0.59 5.67 -8.18
C ASN A 69 2.06 5.32 -8.43
N GLN A 70 2.38 4.05 -8.71
CA GLN A 70 3.76 3.64 -9.05
C GLN A 70 4.24 4.34 -10.31
N GLU A 71 3.41 4.41 -11.36
CA GLU A 71 3.75 5.10 -12.60
C GLU A 71 3.93 6.61 -12.36
N LEU A 72 3.00 7.24 -11.64
CA LEU A 72 3.11 8.66 -11.27
C LEU A 72 4.37 8.93 -10.44
N THR A 73 4.71 8.03 -9.51
CA THR A 73 5.90 8.13 -8.68
C THR A 73 7.16 7.97 -9.54
N HIS A 74 7.17 7.03 -10.49
CA HIS A 74 8.29 6.84 -11.40
C HIS A 74 8.55 8.10 -12.24
N LEU A 75 7.49 8.69 -12.81
CA LEU A 75 7.53 9.94 -13.56
C LEU A 75 7.93 11.14 -12.68
N ALA A 76 7.51 11.15 -11.41
CA ALA A 76 7.84 12.21 -10.46
C ALA A 76 9.26 12.12 -9.88
N LEU A 77 9.94 10.97 -9.99
CA LEU A 77 11.26 10.72 -9.39
C LEU A 77 12.39 10.54 -10.41
N HIS A 78 12.08 10.40 -11.70
CA HIS A 78 13.09 10.26 -12.76
C HIS A 78 12.99 11.41 -13.77
N ASP A 79 14.13 11.75 -14.36
CA ASP A 79 14.19 12.69 -15.46
C ASP A 79 13.71 12.02 -16.77
N MET A 80 12.72 12.59 -17.44
CA MET A 80 12.10 12.01 -18.63
C MET A 80 13.05 11.88 -19.83
N LEU A 81 14.06 12.76 -19.91
CA LEU A 81 14.99 12.76 -21.04
C LEU A 81 16.05 11.66 -20.88
N THR A 82 16.62 11.53 -19.68
CA THR A 82 17.78 10.67 -19.40
C THR A 82 17.44 9.37 -18.67
N GLY A 83 16.27 9.28 -18.04
CA GLY A 83 15.87 8.16 -17.18
C GLY A 83 16.63 8.07 -15.85
N LEU A 84 17.48 9.05 -15.54
CA LEU A 84 18.22 9.09 -14.28
C LEU A 84 17.35 9.60 -13.12
N PRO A 85 17.72 9.30 -11.86
CA PRO A 85 17.12 9.92 -10.69
C PRO A 85 17.10 11.44 -10.82
N ASN A 86 15.94 12.05 -10.62
CA ASN A 86 15.83 13.50 -10.63
C ASN A 86 16.35 14.10 -9.32
N ARG A 87 16.29 15.43 -9.23
CA ARG A 87 16.78 16.17 -8.06
C ARG A 87 16.08 15.76 -6.75
N THR A 88 14.78 15.44 -6.82
CA THR A 88 13.99 15.01 -5.67
C THR A 88 14.49 13.66 -5.14
N LEU A 89 14.65 12.68 -6.03
CA LEU A 89 15.16 11.36 -5.66
C LEU A 89 16.62 11.44 -5.18
N LEU A 90 17.45 12.27 -5.79
CA LEU A 90 18.83 12.50 -5.33
C LEU A 90 18.87 13.05 -3.89
N ALA A 91 18.05 14.05 -3.58
CA ALA A 91 18.00 14.64 -2.24
C ALA A 91 17.58 13.63 -1.17
N ASP A 92 16.55 12.82 -1.46
CA ASP A 92 16.11 11.73 -0.58
C ASP A 92 17.22 10.69 -0.35
N ARG A 93 17.92 10.27 -1.40
CA ARG A 93 19.05 9.33 -1.29
C ARG A 93 20.21 9.90 -0.46
N ILE A 94 20.52 11.18 -0.61
CA ILE A 94 21.55 11.85 0.22
C ILE A 94 21.12 11.85 1.68
N GLN A 95 19.86 12.17 1.98
CA GLN A 95 19.34 12.16 3.35
C GLN A 95 19.41 10.77 3.97
N GLN A 96 19.03 9.72 3.23
CA GLN A 96 19.15 8.32 3.66
C GLN A 96 20.60 7.91 3.92
N ALA A 97 21.53 8.32 3.05
CA ALA A 97 22.96 8.04 3.21
C ALA A 97 23.53 8.73 4.46
N ILE A 98 23.16 9.98 4.71
CA ILE A 98 23.53 10.70 5.94
C ILE A 98 23.01 9.97 7.18
N GLN A 99 21.76 9.53 7.17
CA GLN A 99 21.17 8.83 8.31
C GLN A 99 21.85 7.48 8.56
N THR A 100 22.16 6.75 7.49
CA THR A 100 22.87 5.47 7.57
C THR A 100 24.26 5.63 8.18
N VAL A 101 25.01 6.66 7.76
CA VAL A 101 26.32 6.97 8.33
C VAL A 101 26.22 7.40 9.81
N LYS A 102 25.15 8.11 10.19
CA LYS A 102 24.91 8.45 11.61
C LYS A 102 24.65 7.22 12.48
N GLU A 103 23.92 6.24 11.96
CA GLU A 103 23.52 5.04 12.71
C GLU A 103 24.59 3.94 12.72
N GLN A 104 25.25 3.71 11.59
CA GLN A 104 26.15 2.58 11.36
C GLN A 104 27.63 2.99 11.28
N GLY A 105 27.91 4.30 11.28
CA GLY A 105 29.24 4.83 10.99
C GLY A 105 29.59 4.76 9.50
N GLY A 106 30.79 5.24 9.15
CA GLY A 106 31.30 5.24 7.77
C GLY A 106 31.35 6.64 7.14
N CYS A 107 31.45 6.68 5.81
CA CYS A 107 31.42 7.92 5.04
C CYS A 107 30.78 7.67 3.68
N PHE A 108 30.24 8.72 3.07
CA PHE A 108 29.81 8.72 1.68
C PHE A 108 30.40 9.94 0.97
N ALA A 109 30.56 9.85 -0.34
CA ALA A 109 31.02 10.95 -1.19
C ALA A 109 29.93 11.31 -2.20
N LEU A 110 29.84 12.59 -2.54
CA LEU A 110 28.98 13.12 -3.59
C LEU A 110 29.85 13.73 -4.68
N MET A 111 29.61 13.36 -5.93
CA MET A 111 30.31 13.88 -7.10
C MET A 111 29.33 14.64 -7.98
N PHE A 112 29.66 15.89 -8.29
CA PHE A 112 28.91 16.71 -9.23
C PHE A 112 29.72 16.82 -10.53
N ILE A 113 29.10 16.48 -11.66
CA ILE A 113 29.71 16.51 -12.99
C ILE A 113 28.86 17.41 -13.87
N ASP A 114 29.51 18.35 -14.56
CA ASP A 114 28.89 19.19 -15.59
C ASP A 114 29.46 18.86 -16.97
N LEU A 115 28.68 19.12 -18.02
CA LEU A 115 29.10 18.90 -19.40
C LEU A 115 29.63 20.20 -20.02
N ASP A 116 30.95 20.30 -20.07
CA ASP A 116 31.62 21.44 -20.70
C ASP A 116 31.24 21.58 -22.18
N GLY A 117 30.93 22.80 -22.61
CA GLY A 117 30.66 23.10 -24.02
C GLY A 117 29.34 22.56 -24.56
N PHE A 118 28.40 22.13 -23.70
CA PHE A 118 27.10 21.60 -24.15
C PHE A 118 26.25 22.62 -24.93
N LYS A 119 26.30 23.90 -24.54
CA LYS A 119 25.52 24.96 -25.20
C LYS A 119 25.91 25.18 -26.68
N PRO A 120 27.20 25.34 -27.04
CA PRO A 120 27.64 25.35 -28.44
C PRO A 120 27.17 24.14 -29.27
N VAL A 121 27.07 22.95 -28.67
CA VAL A 121 26.56 21.75 -29.37
C VAL A 121 25.07 21.92 -29.70
N ASN A 122 24.27 22.41 -28.76
CA ASN A 122 22.85 22.71 -29.01
C ASN A 122 22.69 23.79 -30.09
N ASP A 123 23.52 24.83 -30.04
CA ASP A 123 23.45 25.96 -30.97
C ASP A 123 23.87 25.56 -32.40
N ALA A 124 24.84 24.64 -32.54
CA ALA A 124 25.36 24.18 -33.83
C ALA A 124 24.57 23.02 -34.46
N PHE A 125 24.06 22.08 -33.65
CA PHE A 125 23.43 20.84 -34.12
C PHE A 125 21.95 20.71 -33.76
N GLY A 126 21.40 21.69 -33.05
CA GLY A 126 20.02 21.71 -32.59
C GLY A 126 19.80 20.87 -31.33
N HIS A 127 18.73 21.22 -30.59
CA HIS A 127 18.39 20.60 -29.31
C HIS A 127 18.21 19.08 -29.39
N HIS A 128 17.68 18.55 -30.49
CA HIS A 128 17.51 17.11 -30.63
C HIS A 128 18.86 16.36 -30.56
N MET A 129 19.92 16.93 -31.14
CA MET A 129 21.26 16.32 -31.08
C MET A 129 21.83 16.39 -29.66
N GLY A 130 21.61 17.51 -28.95
CA GLY A 130 21.96 17.66 -27.54
C GLY A 130 21.25 16.65 -26.64
N ASP A 131 19.98 16.40 -26.87
CA ASP A 131 19.18 15.41 -26.13
C ASP A 131 19.74 13.99 -26.30
N GLN A 132 20.17 13.64 -27.52
CA GLN A 132 20.81 12.35 -27.78
C GLN A 132 22.17 12.23 -27.08
N LEU A 133 22.96 13.32 -27.06
CA LEU A 133 24.22 13.38 -26.32
C LEU A 133 23.98 13.14 -24.82
N LEU A 134 22.99 13.85 -24.23
CA LEU A 134 22.63 13.71 -22.82
C LEU A 134 22.19 12.29 -22.47
N ARG A 135 21.34 11.66 -23.29
CA ARG A 135 20.92 10.26 -23.11
C ARG A 135 22.12 9.31 -23.11
N ARG A 136 23.05 9.52 -24.04
CA ARG A 136 24.23 8.66 -24.16
C ARG A 136 25.19 8.84 -22.99
N TRP A 137 25.44 10.09 -22.59
CA TRP A 137 26.24 10.43 -21.42
C TRP A 137 25.65 9.83 -20.14
N ALA A 138 24.35 10.02 -19.92
CA ALA A 138 23.61 9.44 -18.79
C ALA A 138 23.76 7.92 -18.73
N CYS A 139 23.64 7.24 -19.88
CA CYS A 139 23.82 5.79 -19.96
C CYS A 139 25.24 5.34 -19.59
N VAL A 140 26.27 6.08 -20.01
CA VAL A 140 27.67 5.80 -19.66
C VAL A 140 27.89 6.02 -18.16
N CYS A 141 27.47 7.15 -17.62
CA CYS A 141 27.60 7.47 -16.19
C CYS A 141 26.90 6.42 -15.32
N ALA A 142 25.67 6.00 -15.67
CA ALA A 142 24.95 4.98 -14.93
C ALA A 142 25.73 3.65 -14.87
N ARG A 143 26.37 3.23 -15.97
CA ARG A 143 27.17 2.01 -16.01
C ARG A 143 28.45 2.13 -15.18
N THR A 144 29.14 3.28 -15.25
CA THR A 144 30.40 3.49 -14.53
C THR A 144 30.16 3.62 -13.02
N CYS A 145 29.11 4.31 -12.60
CA CYS A 145 28.79 4.54 -11.19
C CYS A 145 28.12 3.33 -10.50
N ALA A 146 27.50 2.42 -11.25
CA ALA A 146 26.90 1.20 -10.69
C ALA A 146 27.94 0.17 -10.19
N VAL A 147 29.23 0.39 -10.45
CA VAL A 147 30.32 -0.43 -9.91
C VAL A 147 30.46 -0.15 -8.40
N ARG A 148 29.71 -0.91 -7.61
CA ARG A 148 29.68 -0.88 -6.15
C ARG A 148 30.94 -1.53 -5.58
N THR A 149 32.10 -0.89 -5.70
CA THR A 149 33.27 -1.30 -4.89
C THR A 149 33.11 -0.78 -3.47
N PRO A 150 33.29 -1.61 -2.43
CA PRO A 150 33.45 -1.10 -1.08
C PRO A 150 34.73 -0.26 -1.04
N TRP A 151 34.60 1.03 -0.77
CA TRP A 151 35.75 1.89 -0.53
C TRP A 151 36.38 1.45 0.81
N PRO A 152 37.65 1.02 0.85
CA PRO A 152 38.28 0.59 2.08
C PRO A 152 38.39 1.78 3.04
N VAL A 153 37.76 1.64 4.21
CA VAL A 153 37.66 2.66 5.27
C VAL A 153 39.03 3.15 5.77
N SER A 154 40.11 2.40 5.50
CA SER A 154 41.48 2.73 5.86
C SER A 154 42.11 3.85 5.02
N ALA A 155 41.55 4.21 3.87
CA ALA A 155 42.11 5.25 2.99
C ALA A 155 41.55 6.67 3.25
N ALA A 156 40.43 6.80 3.99
CA ALA A 156 39.75 8.09 4.18
C ALA A 156 40.21 8.87 5.44
N MET A 157 40.96 8.25 6.34
CA MET A 157 41.30 8.86 7.65
C MET A 157 42.42 9.92 7.59
N SER A 158 43.15 10.09 6.49
CA SER A 158 44.26 11.06 6.44
C SER A 158 43.92 12.41 5.80
N SER A 159 42.69 12.65 5.34
CA SER A 159 42.37 13.88 4.58
C SER A 159 40.99 14.47 4.87
N CYS A 160 40.40 14.18 6.03
CA CYS A 160 39.28 14.95 6.58
C CYS A 160 39.81 16.23 7.28
N CYS A 161 40.43 17.12 6.51
CA CYS A 161 40.90 18.44 6.97
C CYS A 161 40.00 19.60 6.48
N TRP A 162 38.81 19.30 5.95
CA TRP A 162 37.87 20.31 5.43
C TRP A 162 36.55 20.33 6.20
N CYS A 163 36.66 20.40 7.53
CA CYS A 163 35.61 20.94 8.39
C CYS A 163 36.24 22.08 9.20
N ASN A 164 36.20 23.29 8.66
CA ASN A 164 36.22 24.53 9.43
C ASN A 164 35.30 25.54 8.73
#